data_AF-A0A0L0UV47-F1
#
_entry.id   AF-A0A0L0UV47-F1
#
_cell.length_a   1.000
_cell.length_b   1.000
_cell.length_c   1.000
_cell.angle_alpha   90.00
_cell.angle_beta   90.00
_cell.angle_gamma   90.00
#
_symmetry.space_group_name_H-M   'P 1'
#
loop_
_entity.id
_entity.type
_entity.pdbx_description
1 polymer ?
#
loop_
_entity_poly.entity_id
_entity_poly.type
_entity_poly.pdbx_seq_one_letter_code
_entity_poly.pdbx_strand_id
1 'polypeptide(L)'
;MSPSQNPQNTPSDDPELKGRKVVWKPVLSTPFTYQWPEISDQVGGQILVELLKVLGDLKDPSKSQSCSLSESQHHTRLEQLEGDQTFENPCSLETSLHKTGRLAHIVELRSGKKIEIPDYIPPRRSQSNSKNLKRHPQNSSYIVSGINSVTKALEKEITENRANIAAPRQTKDSKNPSSTLEVGLTEKPYHRRLSFIFVCRNDMNPVSLLDNLLPTVANLNQHLLQCQLCVTEDLAVQPLVLLIPLPKGAENSIAGALDLKRAAVVALRGEDVRMSALSHMAREHVKPISSPSCITSAHKSEGHPSIANKGGVLLLPTHVKHYKTSLPTDMRKHNLERTESRKQHKIAKLERNKNKDS
;
A
#
# COMPACT_ATOMS: atom_id res chain seq x y z
N MET A 1 -6.15 43.98 21.52
CA MET A 1 -6.92 42.78 21.13
C MET A 1 -8.27 42.86 21.79
N SER A 2 -9.30 43.14 21.01
CA SER A 2 -10.67 43.33 21.52
C SER A 2 -11.29 41.96 21.84
N PRO A 3 -11.97 41.79 22.99
CA PRO A 3 -12.66 40.55 23.30
C PRO A 3 -13.78 40.31 22.28
N SER A 4 -13.71 39.17 21.60
CA SER A 4 -14.73 38.69 20.67
C SER A 4 -16.07 38.61 21.41
N GLN A 5 -17.06 39.38 20.94
CA GLN A 5 -18.42 39.33 21.46
C GLN A 5 -18.96 37.91 21.22
N ASN A 6 -19.31 37.22 22.31
CA ASN A 6 -19.98 35.92 22.24
C ASN A 6 -21.25 36.06 21.39
N PRO A 7 -21.37 35.36 20.24
CA PRO A 7 -22.62 35.34 19.50
C PRO A 7 -23.69 34.77 20.44
N GLN A 8 -24.73 35.55 20.69
CA GLN A 8 -25.89 35.11 21.45
C GLN A 8 -26.40 33.80 20.82
N ASN A 9 -26.58 32.78 21.66
CA ASN A 9 -27.08 31.46 21.27
C ASN A 9 -28.55 31.57 20.81
N THR A 10 -28.80 32.10 19.61
CA THR A 10 -30.09 31.93 18.97
C THR A 10 -30.26 30.44 18.67
N PRO A 11 -31.38 29.80 19.08
CA PRO A 11 -31.64 28.41 18.76
C PRO A 11 -31.57 28.26 17.24
N SER A 12 -30.58 27.50 16.78
CA SER A 12 -30.45 27.17 15.37
C SER A 12 -31.63 26.26 15.01
N ASP A 13 -32.53 26.74 14.15
CA ASP A 13 -33.66 25.99 13.58
C ASP A 13 -33.18 24.95 12.55
N ASP A 14 -32.11 24.22 12.86
CA ASP A 14 -31.64 23.10 12.05
C ASP A 14 -32.54 21.91 12.41
N PRO A 15 -33.45 21.47 11.51
CA PRO A 15 -34.46 20.45 11.84
C PRO A 15 -33.85 19.09 12.19
N GLU A 16 -32.57 18.87 11.89
CA GLU A 16 -31.80 17.70 12.32
C GLU A 16 -31.45 17.71 13.82
N LEU A 17 -31.52 18.86 14.48
CA LEU A 17 -31.10 19.06 15.87
C LEU A 17 -32.26 18.96 16.88
N LYS A 18 -33.25 18.10 16.65
CA LYS A 18 -34.40 17.89 17.57
C LYS A 18 -33.94 17.66 19.02
N GLY A 19 -33.95 18.71 19.84
CA GLY A 19 -33.52 18.67 21.25
C GLY A 19 -32.01 18.51 21.48
N ARG A 20 -31.16 18.80 20.47
CA ARG A 20 -29.70 18.76 20.58
C ARG A 20 -29.09 20.12 20.25
N LYS A 21 -28.07 20.50 21.00
CA LYS A 21 -27.22 21.67 20.76
C LYS A 21 -25.97 21.24 19.99
N VAL A 22 -25.56 22.03 19.01
CA VAL A 22 -24.25 21.86 18.35
C VAL A 22 -23.15 22.37 19.27
N VAL A 23 -22.09 21.58 19.40
CA VAL A 23 -20.86 21.92 20.10
C VAL A 23 -19.68 21.61 19.20
N TRP A 24 -18.88 22.64 18.95
CA TRP A 24 -17.63 22.52 18.21
C TRP A 24 -16.52 22.08 19.15
N LYS A 25 -15.92 20.91 18.89
CA LYS A 25 -14.79 20.40 19.67
C LYS A 25 -13.49 20.66 18.92
N PRO A 26 -12.52 21.37 19.51
CA PRO A 26 -11.20 21.50 18.90
C PRO A 26 -10.51 20.14 18.88
N VAL A 27 -9.91 19.79 17.75
CA VAL A 27 -9.14 18.57 17.52
C VAL A 27 -7.84 18.97 16.84
N LEU A 28 -6.73 18.59 17.46
CA LEU A 28 -5.41 18.77 16.87
C LEU A 28 -5.32 17.93 15.60
N SER A 29 -4.98 18.55 14.48
CA SER A 29 -4.74 17.86 13.23
C SER A 29 -3.25 17.91 12.89
N THR A 30 -2.75 16.80 12.34
CA THR A 30 -1.36 16.72 11.90
C THR A 30 -1.19 17.56 10.63
N PRO A 31 -0.25 18.53 10.59
CA PRO A 31 0.10 19.23 9.36
C PRO A 31 0.95 18.34 8.43
N PHE A 32 1.50 17.25 8.95
CA PHE A 32 2.31 16.29 8.20
C PHE A 32 1.42 15.32 7.42
N THR A 33 0.84 15.83 6.33
CA THR A 33 0.05 15.03 5.40
C THR A 33 0.87 14.65 4.18
N TYR A 34 0.89 13.36 3.85
CA TYR A 34 1.46 12.89 2.61
C TYR A 34 0.44 13.10 1.50
N GLN A 35 0.85 13.74 0.41
CA GLN A 35 0.02 13.90 -0.78
C GLN A 35 0.38 12.83 -1.80
N TRP A 36 -0.64 12.28 -2.45
CA TRP A 36 -0.44 11.42 -3.61
C TRP A 36 0.13 12.26 -4.76
N PRO A 37 1.07 11.73 -5.55
CA PRO A 37 1.52 12.40 -6.77
C PRO A 37 0.34 12.63 -7.71
N GLU A 38 0.20 13.86 -8.21
CA GLU A 38 -0.82 14.19 -9.20
C GLU A 38 -0.25 13.93 -10.61
N ILE A 39 -0.96 13.14 -11.39
CA ILE A 39 -0.60 12.78 -12.77
C ILE A 39 -1.83 13.04 -13.62
N SER A 40 -1.66 13.62 -14.81
CA SER A 40 -2.76 13.78 -15.75
C SER A 40 -3.24 12.42 -16.27
N ASP A 41 -4.54 12.29 -16.55
CA ASP A 41 -5.10 11.03 -17.04
C ASP A 41 -4.45 10.55 -18.35
N GLN A 42 -4.06 11.49 -19.22
CA GLN A 42 -3.35 11.18 -20.47
C GLN A 42 -1.99 10.52 -20.19
N VAL A 43 -1.19 11.09 -19.29
CA VAL A 43 0.12 10.53 -18.92
C VAL A 43 -0.07 9.21 -18.16
N GLY A 44 -1.04 9.15 -17.23
CA GLY A 44 -1.37 7.91 -16.52
C GLY A 44 -1.75 6.77 -17.46
N GLY A 45 -2.50 7.07 -18.53
CA GLY A 45 -2.82 6.11 -19.59
C GLY A 45 -1.60 5.64 -20.37
N GLN A 46 -0.69 6.54 -20.75
CA GLN A 46 0.55 6.18 -21.43
C GLN A 46 1.47 5.30 -20.55
N ILE A 47 1.61 5.66 -19.27
CA ILE A 47 2.37 4.87 -18.29
C ILE A 47 1.77 3.47 -18.17
N LEU A 48 0.44 3.34 -18.13
CA LEU A 48 -0.22 2.04 -18.07
C LEU A 48 0.09 1.19 -19.31
N VAL A 49 0.05 1.77 -20.52
CA VAL A 49 0.37 1.07 -21.76
C VAL A 49 1.81 0.54 -21.73
N GLU A 50 2.77 1.36 -21.34
CA GLU A 50 4.18 0.94 -21.23
C GLU A 50 4.38 -0.12 -20.14
N LEU A 51 3.69 0.01 -19.00
CA LEU A 51 3.69 -1.02 -17.96
C LEU A 51 3.18 -2.37 -18.50
N LEU A 52 2.07 -2.37 -19.25
CA LEU A 52 1.51 -3.60 -19.82
C LEU A 52 2.45 -4.25 -20.83
N LYS A 53 3.19 -3.47 -21.63
CA LYS A 53 4.26 -3.99 -22.50
C LYS A 53 5.35 -4.68 -21.70
N VAL A 54 5.86 -4.01 -20.66
CA VAL A 54 6.89 -4.58 -19.76
C VAL A 54 6.41 -5.88 -19.11
N LEU A 55 5.15 -5.92 -18.65
CA LEU A 55 4.56 -7.12 -18.04
C LEU A 55 4.36 -8.25 -19.07
N GLY A 56 4.00 -7.92 -20.31
CA GLY A 56 3.86 -8.88 -21.41
C GLY A 56 5.19 -9.52 -21.80
N ASP A 57 6.26 -8.72 -21.93
CA ASP A 57 7.60 -9.18 -22.26
C ASP A 57 8.20 -10.11 -21.18
N LEU A 58 7.76 -9.94 -19.93
CA LEU A 58 8.19 -10.78 -18.81
C LEU A 58 7.53 -12.17 -18.80
N LYS A 59 6.37 -12.31 -19.46
CA LYS A 59 5.63 -13.56 -19.56
C LYS A 59 6.25 -14.53 -20.57
N ASP A 60 6.74 -14.02 -21.71
CA ASP A 60 7.31 -14.79 -22.80
C ASP A 60 8.76 -14.35 -23.12
N PRO A 61 9.76 -14.64 -22.27
CA PRO A 61 11.14 -14.20 -22.48
C PRO A 61 11.76 -14.75 -23.78
N SER A 62 11.20 -15.84 -24.32
CA SER A 62 11.65 -16.49 -25.55
C SER A 62 11.28 -15.75 -26.83
N LYS A 63 10.32 -14.80 -26.79
CA LYS A 63 9.90 -14.02 -27.97
C LYS A 63 10.74 -12.76 -28.17
N SER A 64 11.36 -12.24 -27.12
CA SER A 64 12.09 -10.96 -27.15
C SER A 64 13.46 -11.03 -27.85
N GLN A 65 13.96 -12.23 -28.17
CA GLN A 65 15.30 -12.40 -28.76
C GLN A 65 15.31 -12.51 -30.29
N SER A 66 14.14 -12.51 -30.96
CA SER A 66 14.05 -12.64 -32.43
C SER A 66 13.62 -11.39 -33.18
N CYS A 67 13.28 -10.28 -32.50
CA CYS A 67 12.82 -9.06 -33.16
C CYS A 67 13.95 -8.04 -33.36
N SER A 68 14.84 -8.37 -34.30
CA SER A 68 15.51 -7.36 -35.12
C SER A 68 15.21 -7.68 -36.58
N LEU A 69 14.48 -6.76 -37.22
CA LEU A 69 14.26 -6.65 -38.68
C LEU A 69 13.44 -7.78 -39.33
N SER A 70 12.11 -7.62 -39.34
CA SER A 70 11.31 -7.95 -40.52
C SER A 70 9.98 -7.19 -40.47
N GLU A 71 9.98 -6.04 -41.13
CA GLU A 71 8.79 -5.47 -41.75
C GLU A 71 8.20 -6.53 -42.70
N SER A 72 7.05 -7.10 -42.35
CA SER A 72 6.20 -7.78 -43.32
C SER A 72 4.76 -7.40 -43.05
N GLN A 73 4.27 -6.52 -43.90
CA GLN A 73 2.87 -6.31 -44.18
C GLN A 73 2.18 -7.67 -44.36
N HIS A 74 1.05 -7.90 -43.70
CA HIS A 74 -0.05 -8.63 -44.32
C HIS A 74 -1.40 -8.13 -43.80
N HIS A 75 -2.17 -7.74 -44.80
CA HIS A 75 -3.55 -7.31 -44.79
C HIS A 75 -4.52 -8.41 -44.31
N THR A 76 -5.62 -7.95 -43.69
CA THR A 76 -7.00 -8.46 -43.82
C THR A 76 -7.30 -9.90 -43.39
N ARG A 77 -8.25 -10.07 -42.45
CA ARG A 77 -9.62 -10.54 -42.78
C ARG A 77 -10.47 -10.78 -41.52
N LEU A 78 -11.59 -10.05 -41.48
CA LEU A 78 -12.81 -10.27 -40.72
C LEU A 78 -13.48 -11.60 -41.10
N GLU A 79 -13.91 -12.37 -40.12
CA GLU A 79 -15.12 -13.23 -40.08
C GLU A 79 -15.11 -13.94 -38.71
N GLN A 80 -16.01 -13.58 -37.78
CA GLN A 80 -17.30 -14.26 -37.55
C GLN A 80 -17.16 -15.78 -37.46
N LEU A 81 -17.41 -16.33 -36.27
CA LEU A 81 -18.26 -17.52 -36.08
C LEU A 81 -18.62 -17.67 -34.59
N GLU A 82 -19.92 -17.57 -34.35
CA GLU A 82 -20.63 -18.09 -33.19
C GLU A 82 -20.38 -19.60 -33.07
N GLY A 83 -20.29 -20.10 -31.84
CA GLY A 83 -19.99 -21.50 -31.57
C GLY A 83 -20.28 -21.85 -30.12
N ASP A 84 -21.57 -21.94 -29.83
CA ASP A 84 -22.21 -22.52 -28.67
C ASP A 84 -21.65 -23.92 -28.33
N GLN A 85 -21.31 -24.16 -27.06
CA GLN A 85 -21.40 -25.49 -26.45
C GLN A 85 -21.20 -25.45 -24.92
N THR A 86 -22.33 -25.73 -24.28
CA THR A 86 -22.54 -26.04 -22.87
C THR A 86 -21.87 -27.38 -22.53
N PHE A 87 -21.01 -27.40 -21.50
CA PHE A 87 -20.58 -28.65 -20.84
C PHE A 87 -20.91 -28.56 -19.35
N GLU A 88 -22.08 -29.09 -19.02
CA GLU A 88 -22.50 -29.46 -17.66
C GLU A 88 -21.71 -30.70 -17.24
N ASN A 89 -20.93 -30.61 -16.16
CA ASN A 89 -20.36 -31.77 -15.47
C ASN A 89 -20.70 -31.65 -13.97
N PRO A 90 -21.64 -32.45 -13.46
CA PRO A 90 -21.90 -32.52 -12.02
C PRO A 90 -20.86 -33.44 -11.37
N CYS A 91 -19.89 -32.85 -10.67
CA CYS A 91 -18.97 -33.61 -9.82
C CYS A 91 -19.64 -33.82 -8.45
N SER A 92 -20.32 -34.95 -8.32
CA SER A 92 -20.79 -35.51 -7.05
C SER A 92 -19.59 -36.04 -6.28
N LEU A 93 -19.31 -35.46 -5.10
CA LEU A 93 -18.35 -36.02 -4.15
C LEU A 93 -19.04 -36.20 -2.80
N GLU A 94 -19.24 -37.48 -2.52
CA GLU A 94 -19.89 -38.04 -1.37
C GLU A 94 -19.19 -37.72 -0.04
N THR A 95 -20.04 -37.59 0.96
CA THR A 95 -19.76 -37.48 2.39
C THR A 95 -19.14 -38.76 2.95
N SER A 96 -17.83 -38.78 3.17
CA SER A 96 -17.19 -39.74 4.09
C SER A 96 -17.08 -39.13 5.49
N LEU A 97 -18.07 -39.43 6.33
CA LEU A 97 -18.20 -38.96 7.71
C LEU A 97 -17.29 -39.80 8.62
N HIS A 98 -15.98 -39.50 8.62
CA HIS A 98 -15.05 -40.09 9.59
C HIS A 98 -15.05 -39.29 10.90
N LYS A 99 -15.55 -39.97 11.92
CA LYS A 99 -15.58 -39.65 13.35
C LYS A 99 -14.16 -39.37 13.87
N THR A 100 -13.70 -38.14 13.71
CA THR A 100 -12.47 -37.62 14.34
C THR A 100 -12.87 -36.85 15.60
N GLY A 101 -12.20 -37.16 16.71
CA GLY A 101 -12.45 -36.50 17.99
C GLY A 101 -12.36 -34.99 17.85
N ARG A 102 -13.38 -34.29 18.34
CA ARG A 102 -13.47 -32.83 18.32
C ARG A 102 -12.26 -32.25 19.08
N LEU A 103 -11.27 -31.77 18.33
CA LEU A 103 -10.14 -31.02 18.87
C LEU A 103 -10.65 -29.62 19.27
N ALA A 104 -10.90 -29.41 20.56
CA ALA A 104 -11.19 -28.08 21.10
C ALA A 104 -9.93 -27.20 20.95
N HIS A 105 -10.07 -26.02 20.35
CA HIS A 105 -8.97 -25.08 20.23
C HIS A 105 -8.84 -24.29 21.54
N ILE A 106 -7.69 -24.41 22.20
CA ILE A 106 -7.42 -23.70 23.47
C ILE A 106 -6.74 -22.36 23.14
N VAL A 107 -7.36 -21.25 23.52
CA VAL A 107 -6.77 -19.91 23.44
C VAL A 107 -6.35 -19.47 24.85
N GLU A 108 -5.06 -19.20 25.03
CA GLU A 108 -4.53 -18.64 26.27
C GLU A 108 -4.58 -17.11 26.21
N LEU A 109 -5.36 -16.51 27.12
CA LEU A 109 -5.44 -15.06 27.25
C LEU A 109 -4.20 -14.52 27.98
N ARG A 110 -3.92 -13.22 27.81
CA ARG A 110 -2.85 -12.52 28.55
C ARG A 110 -3.00 -12.58 30.07
N SER A 111 -4.21 -12.88 30.57
CA SER A 111 -4.48 -13.11 31.99
C SER A 111 -4.07 -14.51 32.48
N GLY A 112 -3.51 -15.36 31.61
CA GLY A 112 -3.21 -16.77 31.89
C GLY A 112 -4.45 -17.69 31.83
N LYS A 113 -5.65 -17.14 31.62
CA LYS A 113 -6.88 -17.93 31.51
C LYS A 113 -6.94 -18.63 30.16
N LYS A 114 -7.00 -19.96 30.18
CA LYS A 114 -7.21 -20.80 29.00
C LYS A 114 -8.71 -20.91 28.73
N ILE A 115 -9.13 -20.57 27.51
CA ILE A 115 -10.51 -20.69 27.04
C ILE A 115 -10.53 -21.75 25.94
N GLU A 116 -11.33 -22.79 26.16
CA GLU A 116 -11.61 -23.81 25.15
C GLU A 116 -12.74 -23.30 24.25
N ILE A 117 -12.48 -23.22 22.95
CA ILE A 117 -13.49 -22.89 21.96
C ILE A 117 -13.89 -24.20 21.27
N PRO A 118 -15.01 -24.83 21.67
CA PRO A 118 -15.54 -25.99 20.97
C PRO A 118 -15.90 -25.60 19.54
N ASP A 119 -15.66 -26.52 18.59
CA ASP A 119 -16.01 -26.35 17.18
C ASP A 119 -15.37 -25.12 16.49
N TYR A 120 -14.20 -24.66 16.98
CA TYR A 120 -13.43 -23.64 16.29
C TYR A 120 -13.00 -24.14 14.91
N ILE A 121 -13.67 -23.64 13.88
CA ILE A 121 -13.23 -23.76 12.49
C ILE A 121 -12.24 -22.62 12.30
N PRO A 122 -10.91 -22.86 12.32
CA PRO A 122 -9.97 -21.81 11.97
C PRO A 122 -10.42 -21.24 10.64
N PRO A 123 -10.51 -19.90 10.49
CA PRO A 123 -10.82 -19.31 9.20
C PRO A 123 -9.86 -19.98 8.22
N ARG A 124 -10.39 -20.54 7.13
CA ARG A 124 -9.56 -21.12 6.07
C ARG A 124 -8.61 -20.01 5.65
N ARG A 125 -7.41 -19.95 6.27
CA ARG A 125 -6.26 -19.31 5.66
C ARG A 125 -6.27 -19.98 4.32
N SER A 126 -6.46 -19.19 3.26
CA SER A 126 -6.14 -19.65 1.93
C SER A 126 -4.71 -20.14 2.02
N GLN A 127 -4.53 -21.44 2.28
CA GLN A 127 -3.34 -22.14 1.90
C GLN A 127 -3.40 -21.96 0.39
N SER A 128 -2.78 -20.89 -0.08
CA SER A 128 -2.48 -20.69 -1.48
C SER A 128 -1.98 -22.05 -1.92
N ASN A 129 -2.77 -22.74 -2.73
CA ASN A 129 -2.56 -24.12 -3.13
C ASN A 129 -1.29 -24.13 -3.98
N SER A 130 -0.13 -24.14 -3.33
CA SER A 130 1.19 -24.00 -3.96
C SER A 130 1.61 -25.28 -4.68
N LYS A 131 0.75 -26.30 -4.69
CA LYS A 131 1.04 -27.63 -5.20
C LYS A 131 0.79 -27.79 -6.71
N ASN A 132 0.18 -26.82 -7.41
CA ASN A 132 -0.07 -26.95 -8.86
C ASN A 132 0.39 -25.78 -9.74
N LEU A 133 0.98 -24.71 -9.19
CA LEU A 133 1.82 -23.86 -10.05
C LEU A 133 3.16 -24.56 -10.18
N LYS A 134 3.37 -25.23 -11.32
CA LYS A 134 4.72 -25.52 -11.83
C LYS A 134 5.53 -24.24 -11.65
N ARG A 135 6.45 -24.24 -10.69
CA ARG A 135 7.31 -23.10 -10.39
C ARG A 135 8.06 -22.80 -11.68
N HIS A 136 7.58 -21.84 -12.46
CA HIS A 136 8.36 -21.26 -13.54
C HIS A 136 9.54 -20.60 -12.84
N PRO A 137 10.75 -21.16 -12.95
CA PRO A 137 11.87 -20.67 -12.18
C PRO A 137 12.37 -19.41 -12.91
N GLN A 138 12.74 -18.39 -12.13
CA GLN A 138 13.58 -17.24 -12.51
C GLN A 138 12.91 -15.92 -12.97
N ASN A 139 11.71 -15.87 -13.53
CA ASN A 139 11.15 -14.57 -14.00
C ASN A 139 10.37 -13.77 -12.94
N SER A 140 10.00 -14.39 -11.81
CA SER A 140 9.23 -13.72 -10.75
C SER A 140 10.05 -12.83 -9.82
N SER A 141 11.36 -12.71 -10.05
CA SER A 141 12.25 -11.90 -9.21
C SER A 141 12.03 -10.40 -9.38
N TYR A 142 11.54 -9.95 -10.53
CA TYR A 142 11.46 -8.53 -10.88
C TYR A 142 10.11 -7.87 -10.53
N ILE A 143 9.04 -8.66 -10.38
CA ILE A 143 7.69 -8.13 -10.13
C ILE A 143 7.20 -8.56 -8.75
N VAL A 144 6.67 -7.61 -7.98
CA VAL A 144 5.96 -7.88 -6.73
C VAL A 144 4.54 -7.35 -6.85
N SER A 145 3.54 -8.22 -6.73
CA SER A 145 2.12 -7.84 -6.83
C SER A 145 1.36 -8.08 -5.52
N GLY A 146 0.42 -7.18 -5.24
CA GLY A 146 -0.46 -7.18 -4.07
C GLY A 146 0.01 -6.25 -2.95
N ILE A 147 -0.94 -5.59 -2.29
CA ILE A 147 -0.71 -4.59 -1.22
C ILE A 147 0.25 -5.15 -0.16
N ASN A 148 -0.09 -6.28 0.44
CA ASN A 148 0.71 -6.89 1.51
C ASN A 148 2.11 -7.32 1.05
N SER A 149 2.24 -7.80 -0.19
CA SER A 149 3.53 -8.23 -0.75
C SER A 149 4.45 -7.03 -0.97
N VAL A 150 3.90 -5.95 -1.52
CA VAL A 150 4.63 -4.71 -1.79
C VAL A 150 5.00 -4.00 -0.49
N THR A 151 4.09 -3.92 0.50
CA THR A 151 4.41 -3.37 1.83
C THR A 151 5.53 -4.15 2.50
N LYS A 152 5.48 -5.48 2.50
CA LYS A 152 6.57 -6.31 3.06
C LYS A 152 7.89 -6.12 2.31
N ALA A 153 7.84 -5.95 0.99
CA ALA A 153 9.03 -5.69 0.18
C ALA A 153 9.67 -4.34 0.53
N LEU A 154 8.86 -3.29 0.70
CA LEU A 154 9.31 -1.98 1.15
C LEU A 154 9.90 -2.02 2.57
N GLU A 155 9.20 -2.64 3.52
CA GLU A 155 9.67 -2.78 4.91
C GLU A 155 10.99 -3.54 5.01
N LYS A 156 11.13 -4.59 4.21
CA LYS A 156 12.37 -5.36 4.10
C LYS A 156 13.52 -4.46 3.61
N GLU A 157 13.31 -3.70 2.53
CA GLU A 157 14.35 -2.80 1.99
C GLU A 157 14.73 -1.69 2.98
N ILE A 158 13.76 -1.12 3.69
CA ILE A 158 14.02 -0.15 4.77
C ILE A 158 14.86 -0.78 5.89
N THR A 159 14.51 -2.00 6.31
CA THR A 159 15.23 -2.71 7.38
C THR A 159 16.66 -3.05 6.97
N GLU A 160 16.87 -3.54 5.75
CA GLU A 160 18.19 -3.82 5.17
C GLU A 160 19.03 -2.54 5.09
N ASN A 161 18.46 -1.43 4.61
CA ASN A 161 19.15 -0.14 4.54
C ASN A 161 19.55 0.38 5.93
N ARG A 162 18.69 0.20 6.94
CA ARG A 162 19.00 0.57 8.34
C ARG A 162 20.12 -0.28 8.93
N ALA A 163 20.11 -1.59 8.68
CA ALA A 163 21.17 -2.48 9.15
C ALA A 163 22.53 -2.10 8.56
N ASN A 164 22.56 -1.70 7.28
CA ASN A 164 23.78 -1.28 6.59
C ASN A 164 24.37 0.02 7.17
N ILE A 165 23.54 0.95 7.68
CA ILE A 165 24.01 2.18 8.32
C ILE A 165 24.57 1.90 9.73
N ALA A 166 23.93 0.99 10.46
CA ALA A 166 24.27 0.70 11.86
C ALA A 166 25.53 -0.16 12.02
N ALA A 167 25.95 -0.91 11.00
CA ALA A 167 27.15 -1.73 11.07
C ALA A 167 28.40 -0.82 11.12
N PRO A 168 29.12 -0.73 12.26
CA PRO A 168 30.36 0.04 12.31
C PRO A 168 31.31 -0.59 11.29
N ARG A 169 31.84 0.24 10.38
CA ARG A 169 32.97 -0.13 9.53
C ARG A 169 34.12 -0.46 10.48
N GLN A 170 34.22 -1.71 10.90
CA GLN A 170 35.40 -2.19 11.58
C GLN A 170 36.52 -2.08 10.56
N THR A 171 37.30 -1.00 10.68
CA THR A 171 38.60 -0.82 10.06
C THR A 171 39.47 -1.97 10.55
N LYS A 172 39.39 -3.11 9.87
CA LYS A 172 40.30 -4.22 10.08
C LYS A 172 41.65 -3.84 9.48
N ASP A 173 42.43 -3.13 10.28
CA ASP A 173 43.88 -3.18 10.19
C ASP A 173 44.32 -4.60 10.62
N SER A 174 44.28 -5.54 9.67
CA SER A 174 45.01 -6.80 9.84
C SER A 174 45.35 -7.41 8.48
N LYS A 175 46.65 -7.30 8.20
CA LYS A 175 47.42 -8.12 7.26
C LYS A 175 47.00 -9.59 7.36
N ASN A 176 46.50 -10.16 6.26
CA ASN A 176 47.00 -11.39 5.64
C ASN A 176 46.09 -11.80 4.45
N PRO A 177 46.61 -11.78 3.21
CA PRO A 177 45.92 -12.33 2.05
C PRO A 177 46.42 -13.76 1.79
N SER A 178 45.56 -14.77 1.88
CA SER A 178 45.69 -16.06 1.15
C SER A 178 44.56 -17.02 1.53
N SER A 179 43.48 -17.04 0.75
CA SER A 179 42.86 -18.30 0.30
C SER A 179 41.75 -18.04 -0.73
N THR A 180 42.08 -18.48 -1.95
CA THR A 180 41.22 -19.20 -2.90
C THR A 180 40.00 -18.49 -3.47
N LEU A 181 40.25 -17.93 -4.66
CA LEU A 181 39.32 -17.60 -5.74
C LEU A 181 38.23 -18.66 -5.97
N GLU A 182 37.02 -18.40 -5.50
CA GLU A 182 35.79 -18.88 -6.12
C GLU A 182 35.17 -17.69 -6.85
N VAL A 183 35.35 -17.65 -8.16
CA VAL A 183 34.78 -16.65 -9.08
C VAL A 183 33.29 -16.95 -9.25
N GLY A 184 32.51 -16.70 -8.19
CA GLY A 184 31.07 -16.55 -8.30
C GLY A 184 30.79 -15.19 -8.91
N LEU A 185 30.24 -15.16 -10.13
CA LEU A 185 29.67 -13.97 -10.76
C LEU A 185 28.60 -13.39 -9.83
N THR A 186 29.02 -12.50 -8.94
CA THR A 186 28.18 -11.80 -8.00
C THR A 186 27.41 -10.74 -8.79
N GLU A 187 26.23 -11.13 -9.27
CA GLU A 187 25.26 -10.20 -9.85
C GLU A 187 25.13 -8.98 -8.93
N LYS A 188 25.35 -7.80 -9.51
CA LYS A 188 25.45 -6.55 -8.76
C LYS A 188 24.19 -6.35 -7.90
N PRO A 189 24.32 -5.90 -6.64
CA PRO A 189 23.22 -5.79 -5.66
C PRO A 189 22.09 -4.82 -6.05
N TYR A 190 22.24 -4.07 -7.16
CA TYR A 190 21.28 -3.07 -7.61
C TYR A 190 20.02 -3.66 -8.25
N HIS A 191 20.07 -4.89 -8.79
CA HIS A 191 18.94 -5.48 -9.53
C HIS A 191 17.78 -5.96 -8.64
N ARG A 192 17.89 -5.86 -7.31
CA ARG A 192 16.86 -6.34 -6.37
C ARG A 192 16.06 -5.25 -5.68
N ARG A 193 16.37 -3.97 -5.90
CA ARG A 193 15.71 -2.85 -5.22
C ARG A 193 14.43 -2.44 -5.91
N LEU A 194 13.46 -1.97 -5.15
CA LEU A 194 12.22 -1.44 -5.73
C LEU A 194 12.53 -0.13 -6.46
N SER A 195 11.95 0.06 -7.64
CA SER A 195 12.16 1.27 -8.45
C SER A 195 10.85 1.98 -8.74
N PHE A 196 9.82 1.23 -9.14
CA PHE A 196 8.50 1.77 -9.46
C PHE A 196 7.42 1.02 -8.70
N ILE A 197 6.45 1.74 -8.17
CA ILE A 197 5.27 1.19 -7.49
C ILE A 197 4.05 1.81 -8.13
N PHE A 198 3.26 0.98 -8.80
CA PHE A 198 2.04 1.35 -9.49
C PHE A 198 0.83 1.01 -8.61
N VAL A 199 -0.11 1.95 -8.48
CA VAL A 199 -1.25 1.84 -7.57
C VAL A 199 -2.55 2.15 -8.31
N CYS A 200 -3.47 1.18 -8.38
CA CYS A 200 -4.80 1.34 -8.98
C CYS A 200 -5.77 2.02 -8.00
N ARG A 201 -5.45 3.25 -7.59
CA ARG A 201 -6.18 3.98 -6.53
C ARG A 201 -7.66 4.16 -6.84
N ASN A 202 -8.00 4.43 -8.10
CA ASN A 202 -9.37 4.69 -8.56
C ASN A 202 -10.25 3.42 -8.66
N ASP A 203 -9.65 2.23 -8.58
CA ASP A 203 -10.35 0.94 -8.66
C ASP A 203 -10.57 0.32 -7.27
N MET A 204 -10.05 0.95 -6.21
CA MET A 204 -10.06 0.43 -4.85
C MET A 204 -11.12 1.09 -3.97
N ASN A 205 -11.90 0.27 -3.25
CA ASN A 205 -12.85 0.71 -2.24
C ASN A 205 -12.74 -0.16 -0.97
N PRO A 206 -12.33 0.38 0.20
CA PRO A 206 -11.99 1.78 0.45
C PRO A 206 -10.55 2.12 0.04
N VAL A 207 -10.34 3.36 -0.41
CA VAL A 207 -9.03 3.89 -0.81
C VAL A 207 -8.04 3.94 0.38
N SER A 208 -8.55 4.00 1.61
CA SER A 208 -7.74 4.07 2.84
C SER A 208 -6.85 2.84 3.07
N LEU A 209 -7.08 1.73 2.35
CA LEU A 209 -6.20 0.56 2.37
C LEU A 209 -4.81 0.85 1.80
N LEU A 210 -4.66 1.93 1.03
CA LEU A 210 -3.42 2.33 0.37
C LEU A 210 -2.66 3.43 1.13
N ASP A 211 -3.27 4.02 2.17
CA ASP A 211 -2.73 5.20 2.86
C ASP A 211 -1.38 4.92 3.54
N ASN A 212 -1.10 3.66 3.89
CA ASN A 212 0.19 3.27 4.48
C ASN A 212 1.34 3.22 3.47
N LEU A 213 1.07 3.14 2.16
CA LEU A 213 2.13 3.10 1.14
C LEU A 213 2.87 4.44 1.05
N LEU A 214 2.14 5.56 1.12
CA LEU A 214 2.70 6.91 1.10
C LEU A 214 3.83 7.11 2.12
N PRO A 215 3.60 6.97 3.45
CA PRO A 215 4.65 7.17 4.44
C PRO A 215 5.76 6.12 4.32
N THR A 216 5.45 4.90 3.88
CA THR A 216 6.45 3.83 3.75
C THR A 216 7.44 4.13 2.61
N VAL A 217 6.94 4.54 1.45
CA VAL A 217 7.76 4.95 0.30
C VAL A 217 8.55 6.21 0.65
N ALA A 218 7.93 7.19 1.31
CA ALA A 218 8.63 8.40 1.74
C ALA A 218 9.80 8.11 2.69
N ASN A 219 9.60 7.19 3.66
CA ASN A 219 10.65 6.76 4.57
C ASN A 219 11.78 6.02 3.84
N LEU A 220 11.45 5.17 2.87
CA LEU A 220 12.46 4.50 2.04
C LEU A 220 13.28 5.52 1.25
N ASN A 221 12.62 6.46 0.56
CA ASN A 221 13.29 7.52 -0.20
C ASN A 221 14.17 8.39 0.70
N GLN A 222 13.72 8.73 1.90
CA GLN A 222 14.52 9.47 2.87
C GLN A 222 15.80 8.71 3.26
N HIS A 223 15.69 7.40 3.51
CA HIS A 223 16.88 6.57 3.78
C HIS A 223 17.82 6.49 2.57
N LEU A 224 17.29 6.36 1.36
CA LEU A 224 18.10 6.36 0.13
C LEU A 224 18.87 7.68 -0.04
N LEU A 225 18.22 8.82 0.18
CA LEU A 225 18.87 10.14 0.15
C LEU A 225 19.95 10.29 1.22
N GLN A 226 19.70 9.82 2.45
CA GLN A 226 20.70 9.86 3.53
C GLN A 226 21.93 9.02 3.21
N CYS A 227 21.74 7.83 2.63
CA CYS A 227 22.84 6.98 2.21
C CYS A 227 23.68 7.62 1.11
N GLN A 228 23.07 8.36 0.18
CA GLN A 228 23.79 9.07 -0.90
C GLN A 228 24.73 10.15 -0.36
N LEU A 229 24.31 10.89 0.65
CA LEU A 229 25.13 11.95 1.25
C LEU A 229 26.41 11.42 1.93
N CYS A 230 26.43 10.16 2.35
CA CYS A 230 27.57 9.54 3.02
C CYS A 230 28.62 8.94 2.06
N VAL A 231 28.33 8.85 0.76
CA VAL A 231 29.23 8.27 -0.24
C VAL A 231 29.81 9.40 -1.08
N THR A 232 30.93 9.92 -0.61
CA THR A 232 31.78 10.82 -1.39
C THR A 232 32.47 10.02 -2.49
N GLU A 233 32.18 10.38 -3.73
CA GLU A 233 32.93 10.10 -4.97
C GLU A 233 32.45 8.91 -5.84
N ASP A 234 32.09 9.27 -7.08
CA ASP A 234 31.89 8.49 -8.31
C ASP A 234 30.83 7.37 -8.42
N LEU A 235 30.03 7.10 -7.39
CA LEU A 235 28.95 6.12 -7.52
C LEU A 235 27.63 6.77 -7.97
N ALA A 236 27.11 6.29 -9.11
CA ALA A 236 25.86 6.71 -9.74
C ALA A 236 24.74 6.98 -8.70
N VAL A 237 24.11 8.16 -8.82
CA VAL A 237 22.99 8.59 -7.98
C VAL A 237 21.94 7.48 -7.96
N GLN A 238 21.70 6.89 -6.78
CA GLN A 238 20.71 5.82 -6.68
C GLN A 238 19.32 6.40 -6.96
N PRO A 239 18.55 5.82 -7.89
CA PRO A 239 17.23 6.34 -8.19
C PRO A 239 16.31 6.15 -6.97
N LEU A 240 15.49 7.17 -6.70
CA LEU A 240 14.44 7.10 -5.70
C LEU A 240 13.29 6.23 -6.20
N VAL A 241 12.52 5.68 -5.27
CA VAL A 241 11.33 4.89 -5.57
C VAL A 241 10.19 5.83 -5.94
N LEU A 242 9.60 5.60 -7.12
CA LEU A 242 8.45 6.36 -7.59
C LEU A 242 7.15 5.63 -7.26
N LEU A 243 6.20 6.36 -6.68
CA LEU A 243 4.83 5.90 -6.46
C LEU A 243 3.91 6.54 -7.50
N ILE A 244 3.25 5.71 -8.31
CA ILE A 244 2.55 6.15 -9.52
C ILE A 244 1.08 5.72 -9.41
N PRO A 245 0.14 6.65 -9.17
CA PRO A 245 -1.28 6.35 -9.29
C PRO A 245 -1.65 6.10 -10.75
N LEU A 246 -2.44 5.05 -10.98
CA LEU A 246 -2.92 4.64 -12.29
C LEU A 246 -4.36 5.10 -12.53
N PRO A 247 -4.77 5.26 -13.80
CA PRO A 247 -6.14 5.63 -14.16
C PRO A 247 -7.13 4.51 -13.78
N LYS A 248 -8.43 4.85 -13.83
CA LYS A 248 -9.52 3.89 -13.57
C LYS A 248 -9.50 2.76 -14.61
N GLY A 249 -9.78 1.53 -14.18
CA GLY A 249 -9.76 0.31 -15.01
C GLY A 249 -8.37 -0.33 -15.16
N ALA A 250 -7.34 0.27 -14.57
CA ALA A 250 -5.98 -0.26 -14.61
C ALA A 250 -5.87 -1.59 -13.85
N GLU A 251 -6.62 -1.77 -12.75
CA GLU A 251 -6.54 -3.00 -11.94
C GLU A 251 -6.82 -4.24 -12.79
N ASN A 252 -7.89 -4.22 -13.58
CA ASN A 252 -8.30 -5.37 -14.40
C ASN A 252 -7.29 -5.62 -15.53
N SER A 253 -6.77 -4.56 -16.14
CA SER A 253 -5.79 -4.67 -17.23
C SER A 253 -4.48 -5.30 -16.75
N ILE A 254 -3.99 -4.86 -15.60
CA ILE A 254 -2.77 -5.40 -14.99
C ILE A 254 -3.00 -6.81 -14.45
N ALA A 255 -4.16 -7.07 -13.86
CA ALA A 255 -4.54 -8.40 -13.39
C ALA A 255 -4.56 -9.41 -14.54
N GLY A 256 -5.12 -9.03 -15.69
CA GLY A 256 -5.09 -9.84 -16.92
C GLY A 256 -3.68 -10.11 -17.43
N ALA A 257 -2.80 -9.09 -17.44
CA ALA A 257 -1.41 -9.26 -17.85
C ALA A 257 -0.63 -10.22 -16.93
N LEU A 258 -0.88 -10.16 -15.62
CA LEU A 258 -0.23 -11.00 -14.61
C LEU A 258 -0.90 -12.36 -14.37
N ASP A 259 -2.01 -12.65 -15.05
CA ASP A 259 -2.85 -13.84 -14.80
C ASP A 259 -3.30 -13.95 -13.32
N LEU A 260 -3.67 -12.81 -12.74
CA LEU A 260 -4.20 -12.69 -11.39
C LEU A 260 -5.67 -12.36 -11.44
N LYS A 261 -6.42 -12.74 -10.40
CA LYS A 261 -7.82 -12.31 -10.27
C LYS A 261 -7.95 -10.79 -10.09
N ARG A 262 -6.98 -10.19 -9.39
CA ARG A 262 -6.94 -8.78 -8.99
C ARG A 262 -5.50 -8.35 -8.78
N ALA A 263 -5.14 -7.13 -9.20
CA ALA A 263 -3.80 -6.58 -9.08
C ALA A 263 -3.83 -5.08 -8.74
N ALA A 264 -4.26 -4.77 -7.51
CA ALA A 264 -4.42 -3.39 -7.05
C ALA A 264 -3.10 -2.60 -6.94
N VAL A 265 -2.00 -3.28 -6.61
CA VAL A 265 -0.68 -2.67 -6.46
C VAL A 265 0.36 -3.59 -7.07
N VAL A 266 1.22 -3.04 -7.91
CA VAL A 266 2.33 -3.76 -8.55
C VAL A 266 3.59 -2.94 -8.40
N ALA A 267 4.67 -3.58 -7.99
CA ALA A 267 5.99 -2.97 -7.89
C ALA A 267 6.99 -3.68 -8.78
N LEU A 268 7.86 -2.91 -9.42
CA LEU A 268 8.96 -3.39 -10.25
C LEU A 268 10.28 -3.20 -9.50
N ARG A 269 11.15 -4.21 -9.61
CA ARG A 269 12.50 -4.19 -9.06
C ARG A 269 13.53 -3.95 -10.16
N GLY A 270 14.49 -3.10 -9.86
CA GLY A 270 15.60 -2.76 -10.73
C GLY A 270 15.19 -1.88 -11.90
N GLU A 271 16.21 -1.51 -12.67
CA GLU A 271 16.07 -0.82 -13.95
C GLU A 271 16.70 -1.71 -15.02
N ASP A 272 15.95 -1.93 -16.11
CA ASP A 272 16.29 -2.79 -17.23
C ASP A 272 16.07 -1.97 -18.51
N VAL A 273 16.77 -2.32 -19.59
CA VAL A 273 16.63 -1.70 -20.91
C VAL A 273 15.18 -1.71 -21.37
N ARG A 274 14.45 -2.80 -21.07
CA ARG A 274 13.00 -2.95 -21.36
C ARG A 274 12.14 -1.93 -20.62
N MET A 275 12.59 -1.46 -19.46
CA MET A 275 11.89 -0.47 -18.65
C MET A 275 12.33 0.97 -18.98
N SER A 276 13.29 1.19 -19.88
CA SER A 276 13.86 2.53 -20.15
C SER A 276 12.81 3.57 -20.54
N ALA A 277 11.89 3.24 -21.44
CA ALA A 277 10.80 4.14 -21.85
C ALA A 277 9.86 4.47 -20.68
N LEU A 278 9.48 3.45 -19.91
CA LEU A 278 8.66 3.60 -18.70
C LEU A 278 9.37 4.44 -17.63
N SER A 279 10.66 4.19 -17.39
CA SER A 279 11.52 4.93 -16.47
C SER A 279 11.61 6.40 -16.85
N HIS A 280 11.86 6.70 -18.13
CA HIS A 280 11.97 8.06 -18.62
C HIS A 280 10.66 8.83 -18.39
N MET A 281 9.54 8.27 -18.86
CA MET A 281 8.21 8.89 -18.72
C MET A 281 7.81 9.08 -17.25
N ALA A 282 8.06 8.09 -16.40
CA ALA A 282 7.75 8.17 -14.98
C ALA A 282 8.60 9.24 -14.28
N ARG A 283 9.90 9.35 -14.59
CA ARG A 283 10.79 10.35 -13.97
C ARG A 283 10.48 11.77 -14.43
N GLU A 284 10.02 11.93 -15.66
CA GLU A 284 9.64 13.22 -16.23
C GLU A 284 8.35 13.77 -15.60
N HIS A 285 7.35 12.91 -15.39
CA HIS A 285 6.02 13.35 -14.95
C HIS A 285 5.70 13.10 -13.47
N VAL A 286 6.44 12.22 -12.79
CA VAL A 286 6.13 11.83 -11.40
C VAL A 286 7.25 12.23 -10.46
N LYS A 287 6.90 13.09 -9.51
CA LYS A 287 7.85 13.49 -8.45
C LYS A 287 7.97 12.39 -7.39
N PRO A 288 9.19 12.03 -6.96
CA PRO A 288 9.39 11.13 -5.83
C PRO A 288 8.70 11.68 -4.58
N ILE A 289 8.10 10.79 -3.79
CA ILE A 289 7.50 11.20 -2.53
C ILE A 289 8.61 11.45 -1.51
N SER A 290 8.60 12.64 -0.91
CA SER A 290 9.50 13.02 0.17
C SER A 290 8.77 13.07 1.50
N SER A 291 9.50 12.85 2.58
CA SER A 291 8.96 12.97 3.94
C SER A 291 8.68 14.45 4.26
N PRO A 292 7.47 14.81 4.73
CA PRO A 292 7.13 16.19 5.09
C PRO A 292 7.94 16.69 6.30
N SER A 293 8.49 15.78 7.11
CA SER A 293 9.37 16.13 8.24
C SER A 293 10.80 16.45 7.80
N CYS A 294 11.16 16.15 6.55
CA CYS A 294 12.49 16.39 5.99
C CYS A 294 12.46 17.50 4.94
N ILE A 295 11.77 18.61 5.26
CA ILE A 295 11.94 19.84 4.49
C ILE A 295 13.26 20.46 4.99
N THR A 296 14.38 20.01 4.45
CA THR A 296 15.61 20.77 4.53
C THR A 296 15.35 22.06 3.79
N SER A 297 15.50 23.20 4.47
CA SER A 297 15.36 24.53 3.89
C SER A 297 16.36 24.69 2.74
N ALA A 298 15.95 24.31 1.54
CA ALA A 298 16.63 24.64 0.30
C ALA A 298 16.15 26.02 -0.17
N HIS A 299 16.14 27.01 0.74
CA HIS A 299 16.22 28.38 0.28
C HIS A 299 17.65 28.57 -0.25
N LYS A 300 17.80 28.32 -1.57
CA LYS A 300 18.88 28.90 -2.37
C LYS A 300 18.72 30.41 -2.33
N SER A 301 19.18 31.02 -1.24
CA SER A 301 19.56 32.42 -1.24
C SER A 301 20.84 32.51 -2.06
N GLU A 302 20.69 32.75 -3.36
CA GLU A 302 21.80 33.20 -4.21
C GLU A 302 22.34 34.51 -3.64
N GLY A 303 23.55 34.47 -3.07
CA GLY A 303 24.25 35.67 -2.58
C GLY A 303 24.54 35.65 -1.08
N HIS A 304 25.41 34.75 -0.63
CA HIS A 304 26.60 35.07 0.20
C HIS A 304 27.15 33.78 0.83
N PRO A 305 28.45 33.45 0.61
CA PRO A 305 29.09 32.34 1.28
C PRO A 305 29.50 32.77 2.70
N SER A 306 28.56 32.75 3.64
CA SER A 306 28.87 32.87 5.07
C SER A 306 28.70 31.51 5.74
N ILE A 307 29.86 30.86 5.90
CA ILE A 307 30.28 29.88 6.91
C ILE A 307 29.18 29.42 7.90
N ALA A 308 28.88 28.13 7.81
CA ALA A 308 28.33 27.25 8.85
C ALA A 308 27.06 27.73 9.58
N ASN A 309 25.88 27.43 9.03
CA ASN A 309 24.67 27.36 9.86
C ASN A 309 24.00 25.99 9.79
N LYS A 310 23.99 25.36 10.96
CA LYS A 310 23.31 24.13 11.37
C LYS A 310 21.91 24.06 10.76
N GLY A 311 21.55 22.88 10.23
CA GLY A 311 20.25 22.64 9.60
C GLY A 311 19.10 23.16 10.46
N GLY A 312 18.49 24.27 10.00
CA GLY A 312 17.32 24.83 10.65
C GLY A 312 16.16 23.85 10.55
N VAL A 313 15.61 23.45 11.68
CA VAL A 313 14.38 22.66 11.72
C VAL A 313 13.24 23.56 11.25
N LEU A 314 12.61 23.20 10.13
CA LEU A 314 11.40 23.90 9.68
C LEU A 314 10.26 23.55 10.65
N LEU A 315 9.85 24.52 11.46
CA LEU A 315 8.69 24.38 12.34
C LEU A 315 7.42 24.70 11.56
N LEU A 316 6.55 23.71 11.37
CA LEU A 316 5.22 23.94 10.79
C LEU A 316 4.26 24.44 11.88
N PRO A 317 3.34 25.37 11.55
CA PRO A 317 2.34 25.84 12.49
C PRO A 317 1.39 24.71 12.91
N THR A 318 0.96 24.72 14.17
CA THR A 318 -0.03 23.77 14.67
C THR A 318 -1.39 24.03 14.02
N HIS A 319 -2.04 22.98 13.51
CA HIS A 319 -3.34 23.11 12.86
C HIS A 319 -4.44 22.50 13.74
N VAL A 320 -5.31 23.35 14.30
CA VAL A 320 -6.44 22.92 15.14
C VAL A 320 -7.73 22.99 14.31
N LYS A 321 -8.32 21.83 14.02
CA LYS A 321 -9.62 21.71 13.36
C LYS A 321 -10.73 21.72 14.41
N HIS A 322 -11.94 22.10 14.04
CA HIS A 322 -13.11 22.02 14.92
C HIS A 322 -14.12 21.03 14.34
N TYR A 323 -14.49 20.00 15.11
CA TYR A 323 -15.50 19.03 14.70
C TYR A 323 -16.86 19.39 15.28
N LYS A 324 -17.89 19.38 14.42
CA LYS A 324 -19.30 19.53 14.81
C LYS A 324 -19.70 18.28 15.60
N THR A 325 -20.08 18.45 16.86
CA THR A 325 -20.67 17.38 17.68
C THR A 325 -22.03 17.82 18.20
N SER A 326 -22.97 16.90 18.37
CA SER A 326 -24.26 17.21 19.00
C SER A 326 -24.22 16.81 20.48
N LEU A 327 -24.59 17.72 21.37
CA LEU A 327 -24.89 17.41 22.77
C LEU A 327 -26.40 17.54 23.00
N PRO A 328 -27.02 16.70 23.85
CA PRO A 328 -28.41 16.89 24.25
C PRO A 328 -28.60 18.27 24.89
N THR A 329 -29.66 18.99 24.50
CA THR A 329 -29.99 20.28 25.11
C THR A 329 -30.40 20.10 26.57
N ASP A 330 -31.14 19.03 26.87
CA ASP A 330 -31.46 18.60 28.23
C ASP A 330 -30.89 17.21 28.53
N MET A 331 -29.81 17.19 29.31
CA MET A 331 -29.14 15.96 29.73
C MET A 331 -30.02 15.07 30.62
N ARG A 332 -30.96 15.65 31.42
CA ARG A 332 -31.84 14.86 32.29
C ARG A 332 -32.86 14.10 31.46
N LYS A 333 -33.55 14.78 30.55
CA LYS A 333 -34.52 14.14 29.64
C LYS A 333 -33.88 13.05 28.80
N HIS A 334 -32.70 13.33 28.22
CA HIS A 334 -31.97 12.33 27.43
C HIS A 334 -31.52 11.11 28.26
N ASN A 335 -31.11 11.31 29.51
CA ASN A 335 -30.75 10.20 30.39
C ASN A 335 -31.97 9.35 30.75
N LEU A 336 -33.12 9.97 31.03
CA LEU A 336 -34.39 9.26 31.27
C LEU A 336 -34.80 8.42 30.04
N GLU A 337 -34.83 9.03 28.85
CA GLU A 337 -35.15 8.35 27.59
C GLU A 337 -34.20 7.16 27.31
N ARG A 338 -32.90 7.33 27.60
CA ARG A 338 -31.90 6.25 27.47
C ARG A 338 -32.17 5.11 28.45
N THR A 339 -32.60 5.40 29.68
CA THR A 339 -32.97 4.36 30.64
C THR A 339 -34.24 3.61 30.24
N GLU A 340 -35.24 4.31 29.72
CA GLU A 340 -36.48 3.71 29.22
C GLU A 340 -36.23 2.83 28.00
N SER A 341 -35.44 3.32 27.02
CA SER A 341 -35.06 2.55 25.83
C SER A 341 -34.32 1.25 26.19
N ARG A 342 -33.44 1.29 27.22
CA ARG A 342 -32.76 0.10 27.72
C ARG A 342 -33.72 -0.91 28.35
N LYS A 343 -34.72 -0.44 29.12
CA LYS A 343 -35.75 -1.30 29.71
C LYS A 343 -36.59 -1.98 28.63
N GLN A 344 -37.05 -1.22 27.63
CA GLN A 344 -37.83 -1.74 26.50
C GLN A 344 -37.03 -2.77 25.70
N HIS A 345 -35.77 -2.49 25.37
CA HIS A 345 -34.92 -3.43 24.65
C HIS A 345 -34.67 -4.73 25.45
N LYS A 346 -34.57 -4.65 26.78
CA LYS A 346 -34.44 -5.85 27.63
C LYS A 346 -35.71 -6.70 27.58
N ILE A 347 -36.89 -6.08 27.65
CA ILE A 347 -38.18 -6.77 27.54
C ILE A 347 -38.32 -7.44 26.17
N ALA A 348 -38.09 -6.70 25.08
CA ALA A 348 -38.16 -7.23 23.72
C ALA A 348 -37.20 -8.41 23.47
N LYS A 349 -36.01 -8.39 24.07
CA LYS A 349 -35.06 -9.51 24.01
C LYS A 349 -35.58 -10.76 24.73
N LEU A 350 -36.22 -10.59 25.89
CA LEU A 350 -36.82 -11.70 26.64
C LEU A 350 -37.98 -12.33 25.87
N GLU A 351 -38.84 -11.51 25.24
CA GLU A 351 -39.94 -12.01 24.40
C GLU A 351 -39.44 -12.78 23.17
N ARG A 352 -38.40 -12.29 22.49
CA ARG A 352 -37.77 -13.01 21.37
C ARG A 352 -37.18 -14.36 21.78
N ASN A 353 -36.70 -14.49 23.01
CA ASN A 353 -36.19 -15.76 23.51
C ASN A 353 -37.34 -16.72 23.82
N LYS A 354 -38.42 -16.25 24.47
CA LYS A 354 -39.60 -17.09 24.73
C LYS A 354 -40.21 -17.67 23.45
N ASN A 355 -40.30 -16.87 22.40
CA ASN A 355 -40.83 -17.31 21.10
C ASN A 355 -39.90 -18.24 20.31
N LYS A 356 -38.64 -18.44 20.73
CA LYS A 356 -37.73 -19.42 20.12
C LYS A 356 -37.81 -20.80 20.78
N ASP A 357 -38.28 -20.83 22.03
CA ASP A 357 -38.42 -22.05 22.82
C ASP A 357 -39.84 -22.64 22.73
N SER A 358 -40.76 -21.93 22.07
CA SER A 358 -42.10 -22.42 21.67
C SER A 358 -42.07 -22.77 20.19
#